data_AF-A0A941JE57-F1
#
_entry.id   AF-A0A941JE57-F1
#
_cell.length_a   1.000
_cell.length_b   1.000
_cell.length_c   1.000
_cell.angle_alpha   90.00
_cell.angle_beta   90.00
_cell.angle_gamma   90.00
#
_symmetry.space_group_name_H-M   'P 1'
#
loop_
_entity.id
_entity.type
_entity.pdbx_description
1 polymer ?
#
loop_
_entity_poly.entity_id
_entity_poly.type
_entity_poly.pdbx_seq_one_letter_code
_entity_poly.pdbx_strand_id
1 'polypeptide(L)'
;HLQTDGAMTLGAGQDLSQVGMALAFGDRLRLEAGQDLALGASSRLQGKGVGATAGRDLHQDGTLVSTADATLAAQGDLTVQGKISVDGKLDLSAKGDAQIAATGRVESANATALRADGDVTLAGELRGNTGLQVDAGGALTLQGVAATAQGALALQAGQDLTLAAGSRA
;
A
#
# COMPACT_ATOMS: atom_id res chain seq x y z
N HIS A 1 19.59 -7.73 8.93
CA HIS A 1 19.75 -7.03 7.65
C HIS A 1 19.86 -8.09 6.57
N LEU A 2 18.99 -8.05 5.55
CA LEU A 2 19.00 -8.98 4.42
C LEU A 2 19.25 -8.16 3.14
N GLN A 3 20.21 -8.57 2.32
CA GLN A 3 20.54 -7.90 1.06
C GLN A 3 20.88 -8.94 -0.01
N THR A 4 20.47 -8.69 -1.24
CA THR A 4 20.86 -9.47 -2.43
C THR A 4 20.88 -8.58 -3.68
N ASP A 5 21.70 -8.96 -4.65
CA ASP A 5 21.71 -8.39 -6.00
C ASP A 5 20.73 -9.10 -6.95
N GLY A 6 20.02 -10.13 -6.47
CA GLY A 6 18.99 -10.85 -7.22
C GLY A 6 17.59 -10.62 -6.67
N ALA A 7 16.70 -11.59 -6.94
CA ALA A 7 15.38 -11.62 -6.30
C ALA A 7 15.48 -12.08 -4.84
N MET A 8 14.56 -11.61 -3.99
CA MET A 8 14.44 -12.02 -2.60
C MET A 8 13.00 -12.44 -2.31
N THR A 9 12.82 -13.53 -1.56
CA THR A 9 11.50 -13.98 -1.07
C THR A 9 11.59 -14.26 0.42
N LEU A 10 10.72 -13.61 1.21
CA LEU A 10 10.52 -13.87 2.62
C LEU A 10 9.13 -14.48 2.77
N GLY A 11 9.04 -15.72 3.24
CA GLY A 11 7.78 -16.44 3.38
C GLY A 11 7.60 -16.99 4.79
N ALA A 12 6.39 -16.89 5.33
CA ALA A 12 5.99 -17.57 6.56
C ALA A 12 4.62 -18.24 6.38
N GLY A 13 4.47 -19.47 6.87
CA GLY A 13 3.20 -20.20 6.77
C GLY A 13 2.07 -19.64 7.63
N GLN A 14 2.39 -18.76 8.58
CA GLN A 14 1.44 -18.06 9.45
C GLN A 14 1.80 -16.57 9.37
N ASP A 15 2.45 -16.02 10.39
CA ASP A 15 2.76 -14.60 10.45
C ASP A 15 4.19 -14.31 10.00
N LEU A 16 4.36 -13.21 9.27
CA LEU A 16 5.66 -12.66 8.90
C LEU A 16 5.79 -11.26 9.51
N SER A 17 6.72 -11.10 10.45
CA SER A 17 7.07 -9.79 11.01
C SER A 17 8.45 -9.36 10.51
N GLN A 18 8.49 -8.25 9.78
CA GLN A 18 9.72 -7.64 9.28
C GLN A 18 9.91 -6.28 9.93
N VAL A 19 10.96 -6.14 10.74
CA VAL A 19 11.33 -4.90 11.44
C VAL A 19 12.67 -4.32 10.98
N GLY A 20 13.38 -5.05 10.12
CA GLY A 20 14.70 -4.66 9.61
C GLY A 20 14.70 -4.34 8.12
N MET A 21 15.91 -4.26 7.57
CA MET A 21 16.13 -4.01 6.15
C MET A 21 16.05 -5.32 5.34
N ALA A 22 15.29 -5.30 4.24
CA ALA A 22 15.30 -6.30 3.16
C ALA A 22 15.48 -5.59 1.81
N LEU A 23 16.63 -5.81 1.17
CA LEU A 23 17.06 -5.07 -0.02
C LEU A 23 17.35 -6.04 -1.17
N ALA A 24 16.55 -6.01 -2.22
CA ALA A 24 16.70 -6.81 -3.44
C ALA A 24 17.08 -5.90 -4.63
N PHE A 25 18.35 -5.48 -4.71
CA PHE A 25 18.75 -4.39 -5.61
C PHE A 25 18.63 -4.72 -7.10
N GLY A 26 18.82 -5.98 -7.49
CA GLY A 26 18.79 -6.35 -8.91
C GLY A 26 17.46 -6.86 -9.43
N ASP A 27 16.48 -7.15 -8.57
CA ASP A 27 15.20 -7.75 -8.97
C ASP A 27 14.08 -7.52 -7.92
N ARG A 28 13.02 -8.35 -7.95
CA ARG A 28 11.84 -8.26 -7.09
C ARG A 28 12.10 -8.76 -5.66
N LEU A 29 11.60 -8.00 -4.69
CA LEU A 29 11.39 -8.42 -3.31
C LEU A 29 9.95 -8.93 -3.15
N ARG A 30 9.77 -10.13 -2.60
CA ARG A 30 8.45 -10.71 -2.31
C ARG A 30 8.34 -11.06 -0.82
N LEU A 31 7.24 -10.69 -0.19
CA LEU A 31 6.89 -11.03 1.19
C LEU A 31 5.55 -11.76 1.20
N GLU A 32 5.51 -12.94 1.80
CA GLU A 32 4.33 -13.81 1.81
C GLU A 32 4.07 -14.30 3.24
N ALA A 33 2.90 -13.97 3.78
CA ALA A 33 2.41 -14.48 5.06
C ALA A 33 1.13 -15.28 4.86
N GLY A 34 1.04 -16.46 5.46
CA GLY A 34 -0.18 -17.28 5.45
C GLY A 34 -1.33 -16.69 6.29
N GLN A 35 -1.01 -15.82 7.24
CA GLN A 35 -1.95 -15.02 8.02
C GLN A 35 -1.52 -13.55 7.96
N ASP A 36 -0.80 -13.04 8.96
CA ASP A 36 -0.53 -11.62 9.06
C ASP A 36 0.86 -11.22 8.56
N LEU A 37 0.93 -10.13 7.80
CA LEU A 37 2.18 -9.51 7.40
C LEU A 37 2.35 -8.16 8.10
N ALA A 38 3.30 -8.08 9.02
CA ALA A 38 3.62 -6.85 9.75
C ALA A 38 4.98 -6.29 9.30
N LEU A 39 4.96 -5.14 8.62
CA LEU A 39 6.15 -4.39 8.22
C LEU A 39 6.37 -3.24 9.18
N GLY A 40 7.02 -3.51 10.31
CA GLY A 40 7.12 -2.57 11.44
C GLY A 40 7.78 -1.24 11.08
N ALA A 41 7.59 -0.22 11.90
CA ALA A 41 8.02 1.15 11.64
C ALA A 41 9.52 1.33 11.32
N SER A 42 10.38 0.44 11.84
CA SER A 42 11.83 0.45 11.55
C SER A 42 12.23 -0.32 10.29
N SER A 43 11.28 -1.00 9.63
CA SER A 43 11.55 -1.79 8.44
C SER A 43 11.84 -0.91 7.23
N ARG A 44 12.76 -1.38 6.39
CA ARG A 44 13.07 -0.77 5.09
C ARG A 44 13.09 -1.85 4.02
N LEU A 45 12.16 -1.75 3.09
CA LEU A 45 12.02 -2.67 1.97
C LEU A 45 12.42 -1.96 0.70
N GLN A 46 13.26 -2.60 -0.11
CA GLN A 46 13.63 -2.07 -1.42
C GLN A 46 13.76 -3.18 -2.45
N GLY A 47 13.24 -2.94 -3.65
CA GLY A 47 13.47 -3.82 -4.80
C GLY A 47 13.21 -3.12 -6.14
N LYS A 48 13.56 -3.77 -7.25
CA LYS A 48 13.09 -3.32 -8.58
C LYS A 48 11.59 -3.49 -8.73
N GLY A 49 11.01 -4.43 -8.00
CA GLY A 49 9.58 -4.50 -7.73
C GLY A 49 9.39 -4.97 -6.30
N VAL A 50 8.27 -4.62 -5.69
CA VAL A 50 7.94 -5.11 -4.35
C VAL A 50 6.54 -5.71 -4.33
N GLY A 51 6.44 -6.98 -3.95
CA GLY A 51 5.18 -7.67 -3.72
C GLY A 51 5.05 -8.06 -2.27
N ALA A 52 3.91 -7.80 -1.65
CA ALA A 52 3.63 -8.19 -0.28
C ALA A 52 2.20 -8.73 -0.18
N THR A 53 2.05 -9.97 0.31
CA THR A 53 0.76 -10.63 0.42
C THR A 53 0.55 -11.20 1.82
N ALA A 54 -0.62 -10.97 2.38
CA ALA A 54 -1.08 -11.53 3.64
C ALA A 54 -2.34 -12.37 3.44
N GLY A 55 -2.39 -13.57 4.04
CA GLY A 55 -3.57 -14.43 4.05
C GLY A 55 -4.66 -13.96 5.00
N ARG A 56 -4.38 -12.96 5.83
CA ARG A 56 -5.34 -12.18 6.62
C ARG A 56 -4.96 -10.70 6.52
N ASP A 57 -4.25 -10.14 7.50
CA ASP A 57 -4.06 -8.69 7.59
C ASP A 57 -2.65 -8.25 7.16
N LEU A 58 -2.55 -7.09 6.50
CA LEU A 58 -1.29 -6.47 6.13
C LEU A 58 -1.15 -5.09 6.80
N HIS A 59 -0.13 -4.95 7.65
CA HIS A 59 0.23 -3.68 8.29
C HIS A 59 1.56 -3.17 7.73
N GLN A 60 1.52 -2.02 7.06
CA GLN A 60 2.68 -1.32 6.49
C GLN A 60 2.99 -0.06 7.31
N ASP A 61 3.95 -0.16 8.23
CA ASP A 61 4.36 0.96 9.10
C ASP A 61 5.75 1.52 8.73
N GLY A 62 6.60 0.70 8.11
CA GLY A 62 7.97 1.08 7.74
C GLY A 62 8.08 1.90 6.44
N THR A 63 9.21 1.77 5.76
CA THR A 63 9.44 2.38 4.44
C THR A 63 9.55 1.32 3.36
N LEU A 64 8.77 1.46 2.29
CA LEU A 64 8.84 0.64 1.08
C LEU A 64 9.23 1.50 -0.12
N VAL A 65 10.27 1.08 -0.84
CA VAL A 65 10.73 1.72 -2.07
C VAL A 65 10.74 0.68 -3.21
N SER A 66 10.08 0.99 -4.31
CA SER A 66 10.09 0.14 -5.52
C SER A 66 10.48 0.98 -6.73
N THR A 67 11.50 0.54 -7.49
CA THR A 67 11.94 1.28 -8.70
C THR A 67 11.19 0.86 -9.97
N ALA A 68 10.24 -0.06 -9.85
CA ALA A 68 9.20 -0.36 -10.83
C ALA A 68 7.90 -0.64 -10.05
N ASP A 69 7.01 -1.50 -10.56
CA ASP A 69 5.70 -1.71 -9.97
C ASP A 69 5.75 -2.35 -8.58
N ALA A 70 4.78 -1.98 -7.74
CA ALA A 70 4.57 -2.59 -6.43
C ALA A 70 3.12 -3.02 -6.21
N THR A 71 2.95 -4.10 -5.44
CA THR A 71 1.64 -4.65 -5.07
C THR A 71 1.61 -5.04 -3.60
N LEU A 72 0.63 -4.54 -2.85
CA LEU A 72 0.35 -4.99 -1.48
C LEU A 72 -1.09 -5.53 -1.44
N ALA A 73 -1.26 -6.77 -0.99
CA ALA A 73 -2.56 -7.42 -0.94
C ALA A 73 -2.82 -8.11 0.40
N ALA A 74 -3.99 -7.86 0.99
CA ALA A 74 -4.49 -8.54 2.18
C ALA A 74 -5.80 -9.28 1.86
N GLN A 75 -5.97 -10.49 2.40
CA GLN A 75 -7.25 -11.23 2.33
C GLN A 75 -8.22 -10.85 3.48
N GLY A 76 -7.76 -10.06 4.44
CA GLY A 76 -8.55 -9.27 5.37
C GLY A 76 -8.25 -7.80 5.13
N ASP A 77 -7.73 -7.13 6.16
CA ASP A 77 -7.57 -5.68 6.15
C ASP A 77 -6.16 -5.24 5.72
N LEU A 78 -6.09 -4.07 5.09
CA LEU A 78 -4.84 -3.41 4.71
C LEU A 78 -4.72 -2.08 5.46
N THR A 79 -3.68 -1.93 6.28
CA THR A 79 -3.35 -0.64 6.91
C THR A 79 -1.99 -0.15 6.45
N VAL A 80 -1.91 1.11 6.04
CA VAL A 80 -0.68 1.82 5.67
C VAL A 80 -0.50 3.03 6.58
N GLN A 81 0.44 2.94 7.52
CA GLN A 81 0.85 4.04 8.40
C GLN A 81 2.21 4.62 8.02
N GLY A 82 2.99 3.86 7.26
CA GLY A 82 4.35 4.19 6.84
C GLY A 82 4.43 4.92 5.50
N LYS A 83 5.62 4.84 4.89
CA LYS A 83 5.92 5.44 3.60
C LYS A 83 6.01 4.39 2.50
N ILE A 84 5.32 4.62 1.38
CA ILE A 84 5.43 3.86 0.14
C ILE A 84 5.81 4.82 -0.98
N SER A 85 6.95 4.59 -1.64
CA SER A 85 7.37 5.31 -2.87
C SER A 85 7.63 4.32 -3.99
N VAL A 86 6.96 4.52 -5.12
CA VAL A 86 6.98 3.60 -6.26
C VAL A 86 7.23 4.37 -7.56
N ASP A 87 8.27 4.01 -8.30
CA ASP A 87 8.55 4.63 -9.60
C ASP A 87 7.60 4.08 -10.68
N GLY A 88 7.15 2.83 -10.53
CA GLY A 88 6.14 2.18 -11.39
C GLY A 88 4.70 2.40 -10.91
N LYS A 89 3.78 1.55 -11.36
CA LYS A 89 2.40 1.49 -10.89
C LYS A 89 2.34 0.94 -9.46
N LEU A 90 1.42 1.45 -8.65
CA LEU A 90 1.11 0.91 -7.33
C LEU A 90 -0.31 0.34 -7.29
N ASP A 91 -0.42 -0.93 -6.90
CA ASP A 91 -1.70 -1.58 -6.58
C ASP A 91 -1.76 -1.94 -5.09
N LEU A 92 -2.78 -1.45 -4.40
CA LEU A 92 -3.11 -1.78 -3.02
C LEU A 92 -4.49 -2.44 -2.99
N SER A 93 -4.61 -3.60 -2.35
CA SER A 93 -5.89 -4.32 -2.26
C SER A 93 -6.15 -4.95 -0.90
N ALA A 94 -7.39 -4.85 -0.42
CA ALA A 94 -7.91 -5.56 0.73
C ALA A 94 -9.22 -6.28 0.37
N LYS A 95 -9.46 -7.44 1.00
CA LYS A 95 -10.75 -8.13 0.95
C LYS A 95 -11.68 -7.75 2.11
N GLY A 96 -11.13 -7.17 3.17
CA GLY A 96 -11.86 -6.39 4.15
C GLY A 96 -11.70 -4.90 3.86
N ASP A 97 -11.33 -4.16 4.88
CA ASP A 97 -11.18 -2.71 4.83
C ASP A 97 -9.77 -2.29 4.42
N ALA A 98 -9.63 -1.08 3.86
CA ALA A 98 -8.33 -0.48 3.61
C ALA A 98 -8.19 0.92 4.21
N GLN A 99 -7.07 1.15 4.88
CA GLN A 99 -6.77 2.41 5.53
C GLN A 99 -5.40 2.95 5.13
N ILE A 100 -5.37 4.19 4.65
CA ILE A 100 -4.16 5.01 4.65
C ILE A 100 -4.26 5.93 5.87
N ALA A 101 -3.55 5.58 6.95
CA ALA A 101 -3.64 6.29 8.22
C ALA A 101 -3.07 7.71 8.12
N ALA A 102 -3.31 8.56 9.12
CA ALA A 102 -2.92 9.98 9.09
C ALA A 102 -1.41 10.21 8.87
N THR A 103 -0.55 9.29 9.31
CA THR A 103 0.91 9.32 9.06
C THR A 103 1.32 8.68 7.74
N GLY A 104 0.41 7.92 7.13
CA GLY A 104 0.63 7.19 5.88
C GLY A 104 0.90 8.14 4.73
N ARG A 105 1.98 7.89 4.00
CA ARG A 105 2.36 8.64 2.81
C ARG A 105 2.65 7.70 1.66
N VAL A 106 1.76 7.69 0.68
CA VAL A 106 1.83 6.79 -0.47
C VAL A 106 1.94 7.61 -1.75
N GLU A 107 2.98 7.34 -2.53
CA GLU A 107 3.23 8.02 -3.79
C GLU A 107 3.72 7.05 -4.87
N SER A 108 3.13 7.18 -6.06
CA SER A 108 3.59 6.53 -7.29
C SER A 108 3.88 7.57 -8.36
N ALA A 109 4.98 7.38 -9.12
CA ALA A 109 5.27 8.18 -10.30
C ALA A 109 4.39 7.81 -11.52
N ASN A 110 3.61 6.74 -11.43
CA ASN A 110 2.59 6.33 -12.40
C ASN A 110 1.20 6.29 -11.73
N ALA A 111 0.34 5.35 -12.13
CA ALA A 111 -1.00 5.22 -11.60
C ALA A 111 -0.97 4.49 -10.25
N THR A 112 -1.84 4.96 -9.34
CA THR A 112 -2.11 4.28 -8.07
C THR A 112 -3.53 3.78 -8.07
N ALA A 113 -3.74 2.53 -7.66
CA ALA A 113 -5.06 1.98 -7.38
C ALA A 113 -5.12 1.45 -5.94
N LEU A 114 -6.15 1.85 -5.21
CA LEU A 114 -6.50 1.29 -3.90
C LEU A 114 -7.90 0.68 -3.98
N ARG A 115 -8.02 -0.60 -3.65
CA ARG A 115 -9.31 -1.32 -3.66
C ARG A 115 -9.56 -2.02 -2.34
N ALA A 116 -10.76 -1.88 -1.81
CA ALA A 116 -11.23 -2.67 -0.69
C ALA A 116 -12.62 -3.22 -1.04
N ASP A 117 -12.86 -4.50 -0.74
CA ASP A 117 -14.23 -5.04 -0.85
C ASP A 117 -15.12 -4.47 0.29
N GLY A 118 -14.51 -4.01 1.40
CA GLY A 118 -15.14 -3.25 2.48
C GLY A 118 -14.98 -1.74 2.36
N ASP A 119 -14.79 -1.08 3.49
CA ASP A 119 -14.65 0.37 3.59
C ASP A 119 -13.24 0.84 3.25
N VAL A 120 -13.12 2.09 2.79
CA VAL A 120 -11.83 2.77 2.61
C VAL A 120 -11.78 4.04 3.44
N THR A 121 -10.74 4.18 4.26
CA THR A 121 -10.43 5.42 4.97
C THR A 121 -9.09 6.00 4.53
N LEU A 122 -9.12 7.22 3.99
CA LEU A 122 -7.95 7.98 3.56
C LEU A 122 -7.71 9.16 4.51
N ALA A 123 -7.02 8.91 5.61
CA ALA A 123 -6.64 9.95 6.57
C ALA A 123 -5.27 10.58 6.27
N GLY A 124 -4.38 9.83 5.62
CA GLY A 124 -3.06 10.31 5.19
C GLY A 124 -3.04 10.86 3.77
N GLU A 125 -1.93 10.64 3.09
CA GLU A 125 -1.72 11.08 1.72
C GLU A 125 -1.59 9.91 0.74
N LEU A 126 -2.40 9.91 -0.31
CA LEU A 126 -2.37 8.96 -1.40
C LEU A 126 -2.23 9.70 -2.73
N ARG A 127 -1.17 9.40 -3.48
CA ARG A 127 -0.89 10.02 -4.79
C ARG A 127 -0.56 9.01 -5.87
N GLY A 128 -1.08 9.26 -7.06
CA GLY A 128 -0.63 8.64 -8.31
C GLY A 128 -0.44 9.70 -9.37
N ASN A 129 0.77 9.88 -9.87
CA ASN A 129 1.13 10.97 -10.77
C ASN A 129 0.36 10.93 -12.11
N THR A 130 0.16 9.73 -12.69
CA THR A 130 -0.57 9.55 -13.96
C THR A 130 -2.03 9.12 -13.77
N GLY A 131 -2.49 9.01 -12.53
CA GLY A 131 -3.88 8.72 -12.19
C GLY A 131 -4.00 8.12 -10.79
N LEU A 132 -5.15 8.33 -10.15
CA LEU A 132 -5.48 7.74 -8.87
C LEU A 132 -6.90 7.19 -8.91
N GLN A 133 -7.05 5.90 -8.64
CA GLN A 133 -8.34 5.23 -8.47
C GLN A 133 -8.45 4.68 -7.05
N VAL A 134 -9.56 4.97 -6.39
CA VAL A 134 -9.90 4.44 -5.06
C VAL A 134 -11.29 3.84 -5.15
N ASP A 135 -11.39 2.53 -4.97
CA ASP A 135 -12.66 1.80 -4.98
C ASP A 135 -12.92 1.21 -3.59
N ALA A 136 -13.98 1.66 -2.93
CA ALA A 136 -14.52 1.02 -1.73
C ALA A 136 -15.79 0.25 -2.09
N GLY A 137 -15.88 -1.03 -1.74
CA GLY A 137 -17.13 -1.79 -1.85
C GLY A 137 -18.19 -1.29 -0.85
N GLY A 138 -17.75 -0.77 0.30
CA GLY A 138 -18.55 -0.07 1.29
C GLY A 138 -18.47 1.45 1.16
N ALA A 139 -18.28 2.13 2.29
CA ALA A 139 -18.11 3.57 2.38
C ALA A 139 -16.67 4.00 2.06
N LEU A 140 -16.51 5.18 1.47
CA LEU A 140 -15.22 5.84 1.27
C LEU A 140 -15.20 7.14 2.07
N THR A 141 -14.28 7.24 3.03
CA THR A 141 -14.05 8.47 3.80
C THR A 141 -12.70 9.07 3.46
N LEU A 142 -12.70 10.26 2.86
CA LEU A 142 -11.51 11.07 2.64
C LEU A 142 -11.39 12.14 3.74
N GLN A 143 -10.33 12.04 4.54
CA GLN A 143 -10.01 13.01 5.60
C GLN A 143 -8.71 13.77 5.29
N GLY A 144 -7.78 13.12 4.58
CA GLY A 144 -6.49 13.66 4.17
C GLY A 144 -6.46 14.07 2.70
N VAL A 145 -5.46 13.59 1.97
CA VAL A 145 -5.21 13.98 0.57
C VAL A 145 -5.27 12.77 -0.36
N ALA A 146 -6.11 12.85 -1.38
CA ALA A 146 -6.06 12.02 -2.57
C ALA A 146 -5.68 12.93 -3.74
N ALA A 147 -4.62 12.65 -4.50
CA ALA A 147 -4.24 13.55 -5.59
C ALA A 147 -3.56 12.86 -6.76
N THR A 148 -3.65 13.50 -7.91
CA THR A 148 -2.91 13.17 -9.13
C THR A 148 -2.36 14.46 -9.74
N ALA A 149 -1.25 14.36 -10.46
CA ALA A 149 -0.62 15.53 -11.08
C ALA A 149 -0.98 15.67 -12.57
N GLN A 150 -1.17 14.53 -13.26
CA GLN A 150 -1.30 14.48 -14.72
C GLN A 150 -2.48 13.61 -15.18
N GLY A 151 -3.06 12.81 -14.29
CA GLY A 151 -4.11 11.84 -14.62
C GLY A 151 -5.50 12.20 -14.10
N ALA A 152 -6.42 11.24 -14.22
CA ALA A 152 -7.73 11.32 -13.60
C ALA A 152 -7.66 10.94 -12.11
N LEU A 153 -8.46 11.61 -11.29
CA LEU A 153 -8.78 11.19 -9.94
C LEU A 153 -10.18 10.58 -9.92
N ALA A 154 -10.28 9.33 -9.49
CA ALA A 154 -11.50 8.57 -9.39
C ALA A 154 -11.66 8.05 -7.96
N LEU A 155 -12.70 8.53 -7.26
CA LEU A 155 -13.10 8.06 -5.93
C LEU A 155 -14.48 7.40 -6.06
N GLN A 156 -14.56 6.10 -5.79
CA GLN A 156 -15.78 5.30 -5.87
C GLN A 156 -16.09 4.69 -4.51
N ALA A 157 -17.35 4.80 -4.08
CA ALA A 157 -17.90 4.11 -2.93
C ALA A 157 -19.11 3.29 -3.39
N GLY A 158 -19.23 2.06 -2.90
CA GLY A 158 -20.46 1.27 -3.07
C GLY A 158 -21.61 1.77 -2.20
N GLN A 159 -21.28 2.50 -1.13
CA GLN A 159 -22.23 3.18 -0.25
C GLN A 159 -21.96 4.70 -0.23
N ASP A 160 -21.57 5.26 0.91
CA ASP A 160 -21.39 6.69 1.09
C ASP A 160 -19.97 7.14 0.74
N LEU A 161 -19.87 8.27 0.03
CA LEU A 161 -18.62 9.01 -0.14
C LEU A 161 -18.63 10.25 0.77
N THR A 162 -17.79 10.24 1.80
CA THR A 162 -17.63 11.37 2.73
C THR A 162 -16.31 12.09 2.50
N LEU A 163 -16.39 13.41 2.29
CA LEU A 163 -15.23 14.30 2.21
C LEU A 163 -15.20 15.19 3.47
N ALA A 164 -14.19 15.04 4.31
CA ALA A 164 -14.05 15.85 5.52
C ALA A 164 -13.76 17.33 5.15
N ALA A 165 -14.13 18.26 6.03
CA ALA A 165 -14.01 19.71 5.79
C ALA A 165 -12.58 20.21 5.46
N GLY A 166 -11.54 19.43 5.80
CA GLY A 166 -10.14 19.72 5.48
C GLY A 166 -9.50 18.81 4.42
N SER A 167 -10.29 17.91 3.82
CA SER A 167 -9.80 16.98 2.82
C SER A 167 -9.45 17.66 1.50
N ARG A 168 -8.59 17.01 0.70
CA ARG A 168 -8.20 17.47 -0.64
C ARG A 168 -8.27 16.31 -1.63
N ALA A 169 -9.01 16.53 -2.72
CA ALA A 169 -9.14 15.66 -3.88
C ALA A 169 -8.76 16.47 -5.13
#